data_AF-A0A5R9L1P6-F1
#
_entry.id   AF-A0A5R9L1P6-F1
#
_cell.length_a   1.000
_cell.length_b   1.000
_cell.length_c   1.000
_cell.angle_alpha   90.00
_cell.angle_beta   90.00
_cell.angle_gamma   90.00
#
_symmetry.space_group_name_H-M   'P 1'
#
loop_
_entity.id
_entity.type
_entity.pdbx_description
1 polymer ?
#
loop_
_entity_poly.entity_id
_entity_poly.type
_entity_poly.pdbx_seq_one_letter_code
_entity_poly.pdbx_strand_id
1 'polypeptide(L)' 'MGKVMKGLFHGTWGKVKKGKRLIKREIKSDGSSDRIGADFLIDESGKINMAHYGKFLGDHLPITEIKNSLD' A
#
# COMPACT_ATOMS: atom_id res chain seq x y z
N MET A 1 -18.04 -13.29 30.73
CA MET A 1 -17.43 -12.94 29.42
C MET A 1 -18.40 -13.00 28.21
N GLY A 2 -19.33 -13.96 28.11
CA GLY A 2 -20.19 -14.09 26.91
C GLY A 2 -21.10 -12.89 26.55
N LYS A 3 -21.54 -12.09 27.52
CA LYS A 3 -22.38 -10.89 27.26
C LYS A 3 -21.59 -9.73 26.63
N VAL A 4 -20.31 -9.58 26.97
CA VAL A 4 -19.44 -8.53 26.41
C VAL A 4 -19.09 -8.85 24.96
N MET A 5 -18.77 -10.11 24.68
CA MET A 5 -18.55 -10.62 23.32
C MET A 5 -19.78 -10.40 22.43
N LYS A 6 -20.98 -10.71 22.94
CA LYS A 6 -22.24 -10.55 22.20
C LYS A 6 -22.56 -9.08 21.85
N GLY A 7 -22.22 -8.15 22.74
CA GLY A 7 -22.37 -6.70 22.51
C GLY A 7 -21.42 -6.17 21.43
N LEU A 8 -20.17 -6.63 21.42
CA LEU A 8 -19.20 -6.30 20.36
C LEU A 8 -19.66 -6.81 18.99
N PHE A 9 -20.20 -8.04 18.90
CA PHE A 9 -20.68 -8.60 17.63
C PHE A 9 -21.94 -7.94 17.07
N HIS A 10 -22.92 -7.55 17.91
CA HIS A 10 -24.17 -6.96 17.42
C HIS A 10 -23.99 -5.53 16.90
N GLY A 11 -23.17 -4.71 17.58
CA GLY A 11 -22.93 -3.33 17.16
C GLY A 11 -22.02 -3.20 15.93
N THR A 12 -21.01 -4.06 15.82
CA THR A 12 -20.04 -4.05 14.71
C THR A 12 -20.67 -4.51 13.40
N TRP A 13 -21.54 -5.52 13.42
CA TRP A 13 -22.25 -6.00 12.22
C TRP A 13 -23.12 -4.91 11.58
N GLY A 14 -23.85 -4.14 12.39
CA GLY A 14 -24.67 -3.04 11.90
C GLY A 14 -23.83 -1.93 11.23
N LYS A 15 -22.65 -1.64 11.79
CA LYS A 15 -21.70 -0.67 11.22
C LYS A 15 -21.05 -1.18 9.93
N VAL A 16 -20.64 -2.44 9.87
CA VAL A 16 -20.09 -3.08 8.65
C VAL A 16 -21.14 -3.08 7.53
N LYS A 17 -22.40 -3.41 7.83
CA LYS A 17 -23.50 -3.41 6.84
C LYS A 17 -23.79 -2.00 6.31
N LYS A 18 -23.79 -0.98 7.17
CA LYS A 18 -23.92 0.43 6.76
C LYS A 18 -22.74 0.88 5.90
N GLY A 19 -21.51 0.51 6.27
CA GLY A 19 -20.30 0.79 5.48
C GLY A 19 -20.36 0.16 4.09
N LYS A 20 -20.73 -1.13 4.00
CA LYS A 20 -20.92 -1.82 2.71
C LYS A 20 -21.99 -1.15 1.83
N ARG A 21 -23.06 -0.58 2.41
CA ARG A 21 -24.10 0.15 1.65
C ARG A 21 -23.60 1.45 1.03
N LEU A 22 -22.58 2.09 1.63
CA LEU A 22 -21.99 3.33 1.13
C LEU A 22 -21.00 3.08 -0.02
N ILE A 23 -20.38 1.89 -0.04
CA ILE A 23 -19.49 1.43 -1.11
C ILE A 23 -20.37 0.92 -2.27
N LYS A 24 -20.78 1.84 -3.16
CA LYS A 24 -21.68 1.54 -4.30
C LYS A 24 -21.02 0.68 -5.40
N ARG A 25 -19.70 0.58 -5.41
CA ARG A 25 -18.90 -0.23 -6.33
C ARG A 25 -17.78 -0.88 -5.55
N GLU A 26 -17.50 -2.15 -5.83
CA GLU A 26 -16.29 -2.79 -5.29
C GLU A 26 -15.07 -1.97 -5.71
N ILE A 27 -14.38 -1.42 -4.72
CA ILE A 27 -13.06 -0.82 -4.93
C ILE A 27 -12.13 -2.02 -5.11
N LYS A 28 -11.90 -2.43 -6.35
CA LYS A 28 -10.80 -3.35 -6.64
C LYS A 28 -9.51 -2.63 -6.28
N SER A 29 -8.70 -3.26 -5.41
CA SER A 29 -7.33 -2.83 -5.23
C SER A 29 -6.62 -2.99 -6.56
N ASP A 30 -6.16 -1.88 -7.13
CA ASP A 30 -5.38 -1.85 -8.38
C ASP A 30 -3.90 -2.25 -8.16
N GLY A 31 -3.53 -2.51 -6.90
CA GLY A 31 -2.21 -3.00 -6.51
C GLY A 31 -2.15 -4.53 -6.43
N SER A 32 -0.98 -5.08 -6.78
CA SER A 32 -0.66 -6.50 -6.54
C SER A 32 -0.64 -6.79 -5.03
N SER A 33 -1.15 -7.97 -4.66
CA SER A 33 -1.21 -8.43 -3.26
C SER A 33 0.12 -8.94 -2.72
N ASP A 34 1.06 -9.28 -3.61
CA ASP A 34 2.29 -10.01 -3.35
C ASP A 34 3.55 -9.28 -3.84
N ARG A 35 3.39 -8.12 -4.50
CA ARG A 35 4.48 -7.32 -5.02
C ARG A 35 4.48 -5.94 -4.40
N ILE A 36 5.67 -5.39 -4.24
CA ILE A 36 5.90 -4.02 -3.80
C ILE A 36 6.41 -3.19 -4.96
N GLY A 37 6.06 -1.90 -4.98
CA GLY A 37 6.68 -0.95 -5.90
C GLY A 37 8.18 -0.83 -5.61
N ALA A 38 8.98 -0.70 -6.65
CA ALA A 38 10.42 -0.53 -6.51
C ALA A 38 11.00 0.33 -7.64
N ASP A 39 11.96 1.16 -7.30
CA ASP A 39 12.70 2.03 -8.21
C ASP A 39 14.18 1.63 -8.21
N PHE A 40 14.80 1.58 -9.39
CA PHE A 40 16.19 1.17 -9.56
C PHE A 40 16.98 2.25 -10.31
N LEU A 41 18.19 2.55 -9.85
CA LEU A 41 19.17 3.31 -10.61
C LEU A 41 20.16 2.35 -11.24
N ILE A 42 20.20 2.37 -12.56
CA ILE A 42 20.98 1.47 -13.39
C ILE A 42 21.91 2.34 -14.26
N ASP A 43 23.21 2.06 -14.22
CA ASP A 43 24.17 2.77 -15.07
C ASP A 43 24.23 2.20 -16.50
N GLU A 44 25.05 2.84 -17.34
CA GLU A 44 25.25 2.46 -18.74
C GLU A 44 25.84 1.06 -18.92
N SER A 45 26.54 0.53 -17.90
CA SER A 45 27.06 -0.83 -17.90
C SER A 45 26.00 -1.87 -17.52
N GLY A 46 24.80 -1.44 -17.16
CA GLY A 46 23.71 -2.28 -16.68
C GLY A 46 23.83 -2.66 -15.20
N LYS A 47 24.71 -2.02 -14.43
CA LYS A 47 24.86 -2.29 -13.00
C LYS A 47 23.85 -1.48 -12.20
N ILE A 48 23.23 -2.13 -11.22
CA ILE A 48 22.33 -1.47 -10.25
C ILE A 48 23.19 -0.76 -9.21
N ASN A 49 23.13 0.56 -9.20
CA ASN A 49 23.83 1.40 -8.22
C ASN A 49 22.95 1.70 -6.99
N MET A 50 21.63 1.68 -7.16
CA MET A 50 20.68 1.83 -6.05
C MET A 50 19.37 1.08 -6.33
N ALA A 51 18.78 0.51 -5.27
CA ALA A 51 17.46 -0.11 -5.28
C ALA A 51 16.63 0.45 -4.12
N HIS A 52 15.48 1.03 -4.43
CA HIS A 52 14.53 1.54 -3.44
C HIS A 52 13.24 0.72 -3.51
N TYR A 53 12.86 0.12 -2.39
CA TYR A 53 11.63 -0.66 -2.26
C TYR A 53 10.60 0.14 -1.48
N GLY A 54 9.46 0.41 -2.09
CA GLY A 54 8.41 1.24 -1.51
C GLY A 54 7.77 0.58 -0.28
N LYS A 55 7.63 1.35 0.80
CA LYS A 55 6.98 0.92 2.06
C LYS A 55 5.46 1.11 2.02
N PHE A 56 4.99 2.03 1.20
CA PHE A 56 3.58 2.35 1.01
C PHE A 56 3.31 2.75 -0.45
N LEU A 57 2.03 2.81 -0.84
CA LEU A 57 1.64 3.21 -2.19
C LEU A 57 2.06 4.67 -2.45
N GLY A 58 2.84 4.88 -3.51
CA GLY A 58 3.41 6.19 -3.87
C GLY A 58 4.73 6.53 -3.18
N ASP A 59 5.32 5.60 -2.41
CA ASP A 59 6.71 5.71 -1.94
C ASP A 59 7.66 5.48 -3.12
N HIS A 60 8.21 6.57 -3.64
CA HIS A 60 9.13 6.61 -4.77
C HIS A 60 10.51 7.08 -4.32
N LEU A 61 11.53 6.72 -5.09
CA LEU A 61 12.88 7.20 -4.88
C LEU A 61 12.94 8.75 -4.99
N PRO A 62 13.49 9.46 -4.00
CA PRO A 62 13.56 10.92 -4.04
C PRO A 62 14.41 11.43 -5.21
N ILE A 63 13.92 12.45 -5.91
CA ILE A 63 14.63 13.08 -7.05
C ILE A 63 16.02 13.59 -6.66
N THR A 64 16.21 14.01 -5.41
CA THR A 64 17.51 14.44 -4.89
C THR A 64 18.54 13.32 -4.94
N GLU A 65 18.16 12.09 -4.58
CA GLU A 65 19.05 10.94 -4.64
C GLU A 65 19.39 10.56 -6.09
N ILE A 66 18.42 10.73 -7.00
CA ILE A 66 18.65 10.54 -8.44
C ILE A 66 19.69 11.55 -8.95
N LYS A 67 19.57 12.82 -8.57
CA LYS A 67 20.53 13.86 -8.99
C LYS A 67 21.94 13.62 -8.47
N ASN A 68 22.08 13.23 -7.20
CA ASN A 68 23.38 12.90 -6.61
C ASN A 68 24.10 11.75 -7.32
N SER A 69 23.36 10.90 -8.05
CA SER A 69 23.96 9.81 -8.84
C SER A 69 24.46 10.23 -10.23
N LEU A 70 24.15 11.45 -10.67
CA LEU A 70 24.49 12.01 -11.98
C LEU A 70 25.69 12.96 -11.95
N ASP A 71 26.08 13.43 -10.77
CA ASP A 71 27.26 14.29 -10.53
C ASP A 71 28.51 13.44 -10.23
#